data_AF-A0A1G9K7K1-F1
#
_entry.id   AF-A0A1G9K7K1-F1
#
_cell.length_a   1.000
_cell.length_b   1.000
_cell.length_c   1.000
_cell.angle_alpha   90.00
_cell.angle_beta   90.00
_cell.angle_gamma   90.00
#
_symmetry.space_group_name_H-M   'P 1'
#
loop_
_entity.id
_entity.type
_entity.pdbx_description
1 polymer ?
#
loop_
_entity_poly.entity_id
_entity_poly.type
_entity_poly.pdbx_seq_one_letter_code
_entity_poly.pdbx_strand_id
1 'polypeptide(L)'
;MSIWKRIGNIFSKPEAPAAPKSMLDLSPGDICEVSLVTYEVTGRTQTSGRNAVVLTLRDGSNIGYLYIEQREQLQYALYQPIDGRLDNPAEVPATLELDDYTYYLEEEYEGYASVTGQTPYMNGGQQHVWQYQSDESRLLRVEWQNGRFMLYEGEKVIPGDVKVIRA
;
A
#
# COMPACT_ATOMS: atom_id res chain seq x y z
N MET A 1 7.90 -0.61 -56.08
CA MET A 1 7.84 -0.10 -54.70
C MET A 1 7.16 1.26 -54.73
N SER A 2 5.90 1.32 -54.27
CA SER A 2 4.97 2.41 -54.58
C SER A 2 5.15 3.63 -53.66
N ILE A 3 5.26 4.80 -54.27
CA ILE A 3 5.51 6.13 -53.65
C ILE A 3 4.43 6.50 -52.61
N TRP A 4 3.24 5.90 -52.75
CA TRP A 4 2.08 6.08 -51.89
C TRP A 4 2.29 5.60 -50.44
N LYS A 5 3.16 4.61 -50.20
CA LYS A 5 3.50 4.16 -48.84
C LYS A 5 4.34 5.18 -48.06
N ARG A 6 4.97 6.15 -48.74
CA ARG A 6 5.82 7.16 -48.10
C ARG A 6 5.04 8.36 -47.55
N ILE A 7 3.84 8.63 -48.06
CA ILE A 7 3.05 9.80 -47.67
C ILE A 7 2.16 9.50 -46.45
N GLY A 8 1.72 8.24 -46.27
CA GLY A 8 0.86 7.83 -45.15
C GLY A 8 1.52 7.89 -43.77
N ASN A 9 2.86 7.82 -43.69
CA ASN A 9 3.60 7.85 -42.42
C ASN A 9 3.86 9.27 -41.86
N ILE A 10 3.45 10.32 -42.59
CA ILE A 10 3.66 11.72 -42.17
C ILE A 10 2.50 12.21 -41.29
N PHE A 11 1.36 11.51 -41.29
CA PHE A 11 0.15 11.83 -40.52
C PHE A 11 -0.04 10.98 -39.26
N SER A 12 0.95 10.15 -38.90
CA SER A 12 0.95 9.41 -37.64
C SER A 12 1.09 10.39 -36.49
N LYS A 13 -0.04 10.75 -35.86
CA LYS A 13 -0.05 11.54 -34.63
C LYS A 13 0.84 10.80 -33.61
N PRO A 14 1.86 11.45 -33.02
CA PRO A 14 2.65 10.84 -31.97
C PRO A 14 1.69 10.30 -30.91
N GLU A 15 1.91 9.05 -30.49
CA GLU A 15 1.14 8.44 -29.42
C GLU A 15 1.19 9.38 -28.21
N ALA A 16 0.02 9.71 -27.65
CA ALA A 16 -0.05 10.63 -26.53
C ALA A 16 0.83 10.07 -25.40
N PRO A 17 1.67 10.89 -24.75
CA PRO A 17 2.48 10.41 -23.64
C PRO A 17 1.56 9.75 -22.62
N ALA A 18 1.94 8.54 -22.18
CA ALA A 18 1.15 7.77 -21.23
C ALA A 18 0.83 8.63 -20.00
N ALA A 19 -0.41 8.53 -19.51
CA ALA A 19 -0.80 9.21 -18.29
C ALA A 19 0.15 8.79 -17.15
N PRO A 20 0.58 9.72 -16.29
CA PRO A 20 1.44 9.38 -15.15
C PRO A 20 0.71 8.35 -14.28
N LYS A 21 1.40 7.27 -13.88
CA LYS A 21 0.82 6.27 -12.97
C LYS A 21 0.38 6.94 -11.68
N SER A 22 -0.75 6.52 -11.13
CA SER A 22 -1.14 6.86 -9.77
C SER A 22 -0.31 6.09 -8.75
N MET A 23 -0.25 6.58 -7.51
CA MET A 23 0.33 5.82 -6.39
C MET A 23 -0.34 4.45 -6.21
N LEU A 24 -1.64 4.34 -6.50
CA LEU A 24 -2.38 3.06 -6.46
C LEU A 24 -1.89 2.03 -7.49
N ASP A 25 -1.26 2.49 -8.57
CA ASP A 25 -0.88 1.66 -9.71
C ASP A 25 0.59 1.23 -9.65
N LEU A 26 1.34 1.73 -8.68
CA LEU A 26 2.75 1.39 -8.53
C LEU A 26 2.94 -0.11 -8.33
N SER A 27 4.04 -0.62 -8.87
CA SER A 27 4.39 -2.02 -8.89
C SER A 27 5.86 -2.21 -8.48
N PRO A 28 6.28 -3.44 -8.15
CA PRO A 28 7.68 -3.71 -7.82
C PRO A 28 8.65 -3.18 -8.90
N GLY A 29 9.67 -2.43 -8.47
CA GLY A 29 10.66 -1.76 -9.33
C GLY A 29 10.38 -0.27 -9.60
N ASP A 30 9.16 0.21 -9.31
CA ASP A 30 8.81 1.63 -9.35
C ASP A 30 9.46 2.38 -8.16
N ILE A 31 9.61 3.70 -8.28
CA ILE A 31 10.19 4.57 -7.26
C ILE A 31 9.18 5.64 -6.90
N CYS A 32 8.94 5.82 -5.61
CA CYS A 32 8.11 6.89 -5.08
C CYS A 32 8.83 7.65 -3.96
N GLU A 33 8.29 8.82 -3.64
CA GLU A 33 8.68 9.63 -2.50
C GLU A 33 7.49 9.72 -1.55
N VAL A 34 7.75 9.56 -0.26
CA VAL A 34 6.77 9.71 0.82
C VAL A 34 7.45 10.50 1.92
N SER A 35 6.89 11.66 2.29
CA SER A 35 7.43 12.52 3.34
C SER A 35 8.91 12.85 3.14
N LEU A 36 9.28 13.22 1.90
CA LEU A 36 10.65 13.56 1.47
C LEU A 36 11.67 12.41 1.48
N VAL A 37 11.23 11.16 1.72
CA VAL A 37 12.09 9.97 1.62
C VAL A 37 11.77 9.23 0.34
N THR A 38 12.81 8.90 -0.44
CA THR A 38 12.68 8.14 -1.69
C THR A 38 12.76 6.65 -1.41
N TYR A 39 11.79 5.90 -1.90
CA TYR A 39 11.67 4.46 -1.72
C TYR A 39 11.64 3.73 -3.07
N GLU A 40 12.23 2.54 -3.10
CA GLU A 40 11.91 1.53 -4.09
C GLU A 40 10.66 0.77 -3.64
N VAL A 41 9.69 0.60 -4.54
CA VAL A 41 8.58 -0.33 -4.32
C VAL A 41 9.09 -1.74 -4.56
N THR A 42 9.12 -2.58 -3.54
CA THR A 42 9.57 -3.97 -3.65
C THR A 42 8.42 -4.96 -3.72
N GLY A 43 7.23 -4.57 -3.26
CA GLY A 43 6.05 -5.42 -3.20
C GLY A 43 4.75 -4.64 -3.18
N ARG A 44 3.66 -5.31 -3.53
CA ARG A 44 2.30 -4.77 -3.53
C ARG A 44 1.33 -5.85 -3.07
N THR A 45 0.47 -5.50 -2.13
CA THR A 45 -0.65 -6.34 -1.68
C THR A 45 -1.95 -5.58 -1.91
N GLN A 46 -2.93 -6.23 -2.52
CA GLN A 46 -4.28 -5.73 -2.69
C GLN A 46 -5.27 -6.72 -2.09
N THR A 47 -6.13 -6.25 -1.19
CA THR A 47 -7.20 -7.06 -0.60
C THR A 47 -8.50 -6.79 -1.35
N SER A 48 -9.17 -7.84 -1.84
CA SER A 48 -10.43 -7.71 -2.57
C SER A 48 -11.51 -7.01 -1.73
N GLY A 49 -12.41 -6.28 -2.39
CA GLY A 49 -13.49 -5.57 -1.70
C GLY A 49 -13.13 -4.15 -1.23
N ARG A 50 -11.87 -3.74 -1.43
CA ARG A 50 -11.39 -2.38 -1.18
C ARG A 50 -10.68 -1.81 -2.41
N ASN A 51 -10.87 -0.52 -2.64
CA ASN A 51 -10.03 0.22 -3.60
C ASN A 51 -8.77 0.73 -2.89
N ALA A 52 -7.97 -0.23 -2.40
CA ALA A 52 -6.79 0.03 -1.60
C ALA A 52 -5.64 -0.90 -1.98
N VAL A 53 -4.41 -0.45 -1.76
CA VAL A 53 -3.19 -1.25 -1.85
C VAL A 53 -2.27 -0.96 -0.67
N VAL A 54 -1.48 -1.95 -0.28
CA VAL A 54 -0.32 -1.77 0.60
C VAL A 54 0.93 -1.98 -0.24
N LEU A 55 1.75 -0.93 -0.40
CA LEU A 55 3.06 -1.02 -1.03
C LEU A 55 4.10 -1.37 0.02
N THR A 56 4.93 -2.39 -0.24
CA THR A 56 6.16 -2.62 0.52
C THR A 56 7.25 -1.72 -0.05
N LEU A 57 7.74 -0.81 0.77
CA LEU A 57 8.71 0.21 0.43
C LEU A 57 10.07 -0.13 1.03
N ARG A 58 11.15 0.10 0.28
CA ARG A 58 12.52 -0.09 0.76
C ARG A 58 13.36 1.16 0.58
N ASP A 59 14.04 1.55 1.65
CA ASP A 59 15.13 2.53 1.66
C ASP A 59 16.33 1.91 2.39
N GLY A 60 17.33 1.47 1.63
CA GLY A 60 18.46 0.70 2.17
C GLY A 60 18.01 -0.56 2.91
N SER A 61 18.26 -0.63 4.21
CA SER A 61 17.83 -1.72 5.09
C SER A 61 16.43 -1.52 5.69
N ASN A 62 15.87 -0.31 5.57
CA ASN A 62 14.58 0.02 6.17
C ASN A 62 13.44 -0.44 5.26
N ILE A 63 12.43 -1.06 5.86
CA ILE A 63 11.22 -1.52 5.17
C ILE A 63 10.02 -0.80 5.78
N GLY A 64 9.28 -0.08 4.95
CA GLY A 64 8.01 0.56 5.32
C GLY A 64 6.85 0.00 4.52
N TYR A 65 5.63 0.29 4.96
CA TYR A 65 4.40 -0.14 4.31
C TYR A 65 3.50 1.07 4.07
N LEU A 66 3.32 1.46 2.82
CA LEU A 66 2.42 2.56 2.47
C LEU A 66 1.06 2.00 2.12
N TYR A 67 0.09 2.23 3.01
CA TYR A 67 -1.31 2.01 2.72
C TYR A 67 -1.85 3.18 1.90
N ILE A 68 -2.50 2.86 0.79
CA ILE A 68 -3.12 3.82 -0.12
C ILE A 68 -4.56 3.36 -0.34
N GLU A 69 -5.53 4.24 -0.09
CA GLU A 69 -6.93 3.93 -0.32
C GLU A 69 -7.64 5.10 -1.02
N GLN A 70 -8.43 4.78 -2.04
CA GLN A 70 -9.28 5.73 -2.72
C GLN A 70 -10.75 5.46 -2.35
N ARG A 71 -11.29 6.33 -1.50
CA ARG A 71 -12.74 6.45 -1.25
C ARG A 71 -13.24 7.75 -1.92
N GLU A 72 -13.84 8.65 -1.16
CA GLU A 72 -14.15 10.01 -1.61
C GLU A 72 -12.89 10.82 -1.94
N GLN A 73 -11.83 10.62 -1.15
CA GLN A 73 -10.50 11.20 -1.34
C GLN A 73 -9.44 10.10 -1.31
N LEU A 74 -8.29 10.40 -1.91
CA LEU A 74 -7.11 9.53 -1.86
C LEU A 74 -6.41 9.75 -0.52
N GLN A 75 -6.28 8.68 0.25
CA GLN A 75 -5.70 8.69 1.59
C GLN A 75 -4.43 7.84 1.65
N TYR A 76 -3.52 8.27 2.51
CA TYR A 76 -2.22 7.63 2.71
C TYR A 76 -1.95 7.43 4.19
N ALA A 77 -1.39 6.28 4.53
CA ALA A 77 -0.81 6.01 5.84
C ALA A 77 0.49 5.24 5.67
N LEU A 78 1.56 5.71 6.31
CA LEU A 78 2.85 5.06 6.28
C LEU A 78 3.05 4.30 7.60
N TYR A 79 3.40 3.03 7.46
CA TYR A 79 3.54 2.11 8.57
C TYR A 79 4.95 1.51 8.65
N GLN A 80 5.37 1.20 9.86
CA GLN A 80 6.56 0.42 10.19
C GLN A 80 6.14 -0.88 10.89
N PRO A 81 6.81 -2.01 10.61
CA PRO A 81 6.50 -3.25 11.29
C PRO A 81 6.94 -3.16 12.76
N ILE A 82 6.11 -3.67 13.65
CA ILE A 82 6.42 -3.79 15.08
C ILE A 82 6.37 -5.26 15.49
N ASP A 83 7.14 -5.57 16.53
CA ASP A 83 7.05 -6.87 17.16
C ASP A 83 5.78 -6.94 18.02
N GLY A 84 4.93 -7.91 17.71
CA GLY A 84 3.73 -8.17 18.48
C GLY A 84 3.27 -9.58 18.23
N ARG A 85 2.51 -10.12 19.19
CA ARG A 85 2.05 -11.50 19.13
C ARG A 85 0.57 -11.56 19.44
N LEU A 86 -0.18 -12.02 18.44
CA LEU A 86 -1.55 -12.43 18.55
C LEU A 86 -1.59 -13.90 18.13
N ASP A 87 -2.36 -14.71 18.85
CA ASP A 87 -2.40 -16.16 18.61
C ASP A 87 -3.63 -16.58 17.78
N ASN A 88 -4.73 -15.82 17.83
CA ASN A 88 -6.00 -16.17 17.18
C ASN A 88 -6.68 -14.95 16.52
N PRO A 89 -7.01 -14.98 15.21
CA PRO A 89 -7.73 -13.89 14.54
C PRO A 89 -9.13 -13.64 15.12
N ALA A 90 -9.77 -14.64 15.72
CA ALA A 90 -11.08 -14.48 16.37
C ALA A 90 -11.02 -13.74 17.72
N GLU A 91 -9.81 -13.48 18.22
CA GLU A 91 -9.57 -12.85 19.53
C GLU A 91 -8.90 -11.49 19.40
N VAL A 92 -8.82 -10.94 18.19
CA VAL A 92 -8.29 -9.59 17.96
C VAL A 92 -9.23 -8.58 18.64
N PRO A 93 -8.78 -7.87 19.69
CA PRO A 93 -9.70 -7.10 20.53
C PRO A 93 -10.04 -5.75 19.88
N ALA A 94 -11.17 -5.17 20.26
CA ALA A 94 -11.57 -3.83 19.81
C ALA A 94 -10.73 -2.69 20.43
N THR A 95 -9.94 -2.98 21.46
CA THR A 95 -9.05 -2.03 22.12
C THR A 95 -7.70 -2.69 22.39
N LEU A 96 -6.62 -1.99 22.07
CA LEU A 96 -5.24 -2.43 22.25
C LEU A 96 -4.46 -1.37 23.04
N GLU A 97 -3.60 -1.82 23.95
CA GLU A 97 -2.65 -0.95 24.66
C GLU A 97 -1.24 -1.25 24.17
N LEU A 98 -0.53 -0.23 23.70
CA LEU A 98 0.85 -0.33 23.19
C LEU A 98 1.60 0.96 23.50
N ASP A 99 2.77 0.85 24.14
CA ASP A 99 3.67 1.98 24.45
C ASP A 99 2.95 3.20 25.06
N ASP A 100 2.16 2.95 26.10
CA ASP A 100 1.32 3.93 26.82
C ASP A 100 0.18 4.56 26.00
N TYR A 101 -0.07 4.06 24.78
CA TYR A 101 -1.20 4.47 23.94
C TYR A 101 -2.32 3.44 23.94
N THR A 102 -3.55 3.94 24.06
CA THR A 102 -4.75 3.16 23.82
C THR A 102 -5.21 3.37 22.39
N TYR A 103 -5.36 2.27 21.67
CA TYR A 103 -5.84 2.20 20.29
C TYR A 103 -7.24 1.62 20.25
N TYR A 104 -8.13 2.25 19.50
CA TYR A 104 -9.52 1.85 19.31
C TYR A 104 -9.74 1.36 17.89
N LEU A 105 -10.46 0.24 17.73
CA LEU A 105 -10.75 -0.35 16.42
C LEU A 105 -11.68 0.58 15.64
N GLU A 106 -11.20 1.06 14.49
CA GLU A 106 -11.97 1.91 13.57
C GLU A 106 -12.58 1.08 12.45
N GLU A 107 -11.84 0.08 11.96
CA GLU A 107 -12.28 -0.70 10.81
C GLU A 107 -11.74 -2.12 10.84
N GLU A 108 -12.60 -3.07 10.49
CA GLU A 108 -12.28 -4.47 10.28
C GLU A 108 -12.82 -4.91 8.92
N TYR A 109 -12.01 -5.65 8.16
CA TYR A 109 -12.47 -6.26 6.92
C TYR A 109 -11.66 -7.51 6.56
N GLU A 110 -12.25 -8.31 5.68
CA GLU A 110 -11.63 -9.49 5.10
C GLU A 110 -11.72 -9.47 3.57
N GLY A 111 -10.78 -10.15 2.91
CA GLY A 111 -10.84 -10.34 1.47
C GLY A 111 -9.70 -11.20 0.94
N TYR A 112 -9.78 -11.57 -0.33
CA TYR A 112 -8.71 -12.30 -1.00
C TYR A 112 -7.54 -11.38 -1.31
N ALA A 113 -6.33 -11.82 -0.95
CA ALA A 113 -5.11 -11.08 -1.23
C ALA A 113 -4.58 -11.40 -2.64
N SER A 114 -4.33 -10.34 -3.41
CA SER A 114 -3.53 -10.37 -4.63
C SER A 114 -2.17 -9.74 -4.33
N VAL A 115 -1.10 -10.49 -4.55
CA VAL A 115 0.25 -10.10 -4.13
C VAL A 115 1.22 -10.15 -5.31
N THR A 116 2.03 -9.10 -5.47
CA THR A 116 3.16 -9.07 -6.40
C THR A 116 4.43 -8.59 -5.69
N GLY A 117 5.59 -9.14 -6.09
CA GLY A 117 6.88 -8.79 -5.50
C GLY A 117 7.10 -9.33 -4.07
N GLN A 118 7.93 -8.63 -3.31
CA GLN A 118 8.33 -8.98 -1.95
C GLN A 118 7.39 -8.33 -0.94
N THR A 119 6.47 -9.12 -0.37
CA THR A 119 5.57 -8.70 0.72
C THR A 119 5.59 -9.74 1.85
N PRO A 120 5.01 -9.43 3.03
CA PRO A 120 4.84 -10.41 4.10
C PRO A 120 3.84 -11.53 3.78
N TYR A 121 3.02 -11.36 2.74
CA TYR A 121 1.87 -12.19 2.39
C TYR A 121 2.12 -13.07 1.19
N MET A 122 1.36 -14.17 1.12
CA MET A 122 1.31 -15.03 -0.04
C MET A 122 0.24 -14.55 -1.01
N ASN A 123 0.47 -14.76 -2.31
CA ASN A 123 -0.54 -14.51 -3.31
C ASN A 123 -1.69 -15.52 -3.16
N GLY A 124 -2.93 -15.03 -3.16
CA GLY A 124 -4.12 -15.81 -2.86
C GLY A 124 -4.34 -16.05 -1.37
N GLY A 125 -5.51 -16.59 -1.03
CA GLY A 125 -5.95 -16.79 0.34
C GLY A 125 -6.64 -15.56 0.95
N GLN A 126 -7.36 -15.81 2.04
CA GLN A 126 -8.12 -14.78 2.76
C GLN A 126 -7.21 -14.04 3.74
N GLN A 127 -7.20 -12.72 3.62
CA GLN A 127 -6.51 -11.80 4.51
C GLN A 127 -7.56 -11.09 5.37
N HIS A 128 -7.30 -11.02 6.67
CA HIS A 128 -8.08 -10.24 7.62
C HIS A 128 -7.27 -9.03 8.05
N VAL A 129 -7.92 -7.89 8.17
CA VAL A 129 -7.29 -6.61 8.48
C VAL A 129 -8.10 -5.89 9.55
N TRP A 130 -7.42 -5.44 10.59
CA TRP A 130 -7.93 -4.56 11.62
C TRP A 130 -7.13 -3.27 11.63
N GLN A 131 -7.82 -2.14 11.59
CA GLN A 131 -7.23 -0.81 11.62
C GLN A 131 -7.71 -0.08 12.87
N TYR A 132 -6.77 0.44 13.62
CA TYR A 132 -7.00 1.13 14.86
C TYR A 132 -6.43 2.54 14.80
N GLN A 133 -7.00 3.41 15.63
CA GLN A 133 -6.49 4.75 15.85
C GLN A 133 -6.45 5.06 17.36
N SER A 134 -5.41 5.75 17.80
CA SER A 134 -5.36 6.32 19.15
C SER A 134 -5.92 7.73 19.20
N ASP A 135 -6.20 8.22 20.42
CA ASP A 135 -6.63 9.61 20.64
C ASP A 135 -5.59 10.64 20.16
N GLU A 136 -4.32 10.25 20.07
CA GLU A 136 -3.22 11.08 19.57
C GLU A 136 -2.98 10.94 18.05
N SER A 137 -3.96 10.41 17.31
CA SER A 137 -3.89 10.20 15.87
C SER A 137 -2.80 9.23 15.38
N ARG A 138 -2.24 8.41 16.28
CA ARG A 138 -1.37 7.29 15.90
C ARG A 138 -2.22 6.18 15.29
N LEU A 139 -1.65 5.46 14.33
CA LEU A 139 -2.32 4.35 13.68
C LEU A 139 -1.68 3.04 14.12
N LEU A 140 -2.51 2.04 14.32
CA LEU A 140 -2.07 0.67 14.49
C LEU A 140 -2.84 -0.19 13.49
N ARG A 141 -2.12 -1.08 12.83
CA ARG A 141 -2.69 -1.98 11.83
C ARG A 141 -2.28 -3.40 12.15
N VAL A 142 -3.26 -4.28 12.22
CA VAL A 142 -3.05 -5.72 12.41
C VAL A 142 -3.57 -6.41 11.17
N GLU A 143 -2.78 -7.34 10.66
CA GLU A 143 -3.15 -8.13 9.50
C GLU A 143 -2.84 -9.59 9.73
N TRP A 144 -3.74 -10.46 9.27
CA TRP A 144 -3.57 -11.90 9.37
C TRP A 144 -3.82 -12.59 8.03
N GLN A 145 -2.97 -13.54 7.69
CA GLN A 145 -3.18 -14.45 6.57
C GLN A 145 -2.50 -15.80 6.87
N ASN A 146 -3.21 -16.91 6.65
CA ASN A 146 -2.64 -18.27 6.70
C ASN A 146 -1.81 -18.56 7.97
N GLY A 147 -2.31 -18.13 9.14
CA GLY A 147 -1.64 -18.39 10.42
C GLY A 147 -0.51 -17.42 10.76
N ARG A 148 -0.28 -16.38 9.96
CA ARG A 148 0.72 -15.36 10.22
C ARG A 148 0.06 -14.02 10.54
N PHE A 149 0.42 -13.45 11.67
CA PHE A 149 0.14 -12.04 11.99
C PHE A 149 1.29 -11.14 11.54
N MET A 150 0.92 -9.94 11.15
CA MET A 150 1.81 -8.79 11.07
C MET A 150 1.14 -7.63 11.80
N LEU A 151 1.94 -6.92 12.58
CA LEU A 151 1.51 -5.72 13.28
C LEU A 151 2.35 -4.56 12.79
N TYR A 152 1.71 -3.41 12.67
CA TYR A 152 2.34 -2.21 12.20
C TYR A 152 1.87 -1.01 13.00
N GLU A 153 2.81 -0.13 13.35
CA GLU A 153 2.50 1.21 13.83
C GLU A 153 2.70 2.22 12.70
N GLY A 154 1.97 3.32 12.70
CA GLY A 154 2.09 4.30 11.64
C GLY A 154 1.37 5.60 11.89
N GLU A 155 1.37 6.42 10.85
CA GLU A 155 0.75 7.74 10.86
C GLU A 155 0.13 8.07 9.49
N LYS A 156 -0.81 9.01 9.49
CA LYS A 156 -1.39 9.53 8.25
C LYS A 156 -0.34 10.36 7.52
N VAL A 157 -0.26 10.19 6.20
CA VAL A 157 0.60 11.01 5.35
C VAL A 157 -0.25 11.99 4.56
N ILE A 158 0.23 13.23 4.46
CA ILE A 158 -0.44 14.27 3.69
C ILE A 158 -0.30 13.94 2.21
N PRO A 159 -1.39 13.95 1.40
CA PRO A 159 -1.30 13.63 -0.04
C PRO A 159 -0.29 14.47 -0.83
N GLY A 160 -0.04 15.72 -0.41
CA GLY A 160 0.94 16.61 -1.03
C GLY A 160 2.40 16.18 -0.82
N ASP A 161 2.66 15.32 0.16
CA ASP A 161 4.00 14.81 0.50
C ASP A 161 4.28 13.44 -0.14
N VAL A 162 3.44 13.03 -1.09
CA VAL A 162 3.54 11.75 -1.79
C VAL A 162 3.69 11.98 -3.28
N LYS A 163 4.68 11.34 -3.89
CA LYS A 163 4.99 11.55 -5.31
C LYS A 163 5.50 10.29 -5.99
N VAL A 164 5.04 10.07 -7.23
CA VAL A 164 5.67 9.09 -8.13
C VAL A 164 6.92 9.70 -8.75
N ILE A 165 8.06 9.04 -8.58
CA ILE A 165 9.36 9.48 -9.11
C ILE A 165 9.67 8.74 -10.42
N ARG A 166 9.45 7.42 -10.45
CA ARG A 166 9.65 6.57 -11.64
C ARG A 166 8.63 5.44 -11.65
N ALA A 167 8.01 5.22 -12.80
CA ALA A 167 6.97 4.22 -13.03
C ALA A 167 7.11 3.62 -14.44
#